data_AF-A0A2N5FKZ8-F1
#
_entry.id   AF-A0A2N5FKZ8-F1
#
_cell.length_a   1.000
_cell.length_b   1.000
_cell.length_c   1.000
_cell.angle_alpha   90.00
_cell.angle_beta   90.00
_cell.angle_gamma   90.00
#
_symmetry.space_group_name_H-M   'P 1'
#
loop_
_entity.id
_entity.type
_entity.pdbx_description
1 polymer ?
#
loop_
_entity_poly.entity_id
_entity_poly.type
_entity_poly.pdbx_seq_one_letter_code
_entity_poly.pdbx_strand_id
1 'polypeptide(L)'
;MKINFISDIHDAIFHSLRSWAEQSPGNWNILIGSGFVLLLVGGILTYVFQKKMGKADERTMQISLKSALIMLWVVILCDMIFPKEYMWQIFILFKYSLAFLASGIYLAVRYKKDFFN
;
A
#
# COMPACT_ATOMS: atom_id res chain seq x y z
N MET A 1 -18.30 -6.31 30.70
CA MET A 1 -17.54 -5.50 29.73
C MET A 1 -17.04 -6.46 28.66
N LYS A 2 -17.46 -6.30 27.39
CA LYS A 2 -17.05 -7.20 26.30
C LYS A 2 -15.72 -6.65 25.77
N ILE A 3 -14.61 -7.26 26.18
CA ILE A 3 -13.28 -6.92 25.67
C ILE A 3 -13.19 -7.54 24.28
N ASN A 4 -13.29 -6.70 23.25
CA ASN A 4 -13.05 -7.11 21.88
C ASN A 4 -11.56 -6.86 21.63
N PHE A 5 -10.73 -7.84 21.98
CA PHE A 5 -9.26 -7.73 21.95
C PHE A 5 -8.70 -7.10 20.66
N ILE A 6 -9.31 -7.39 19.51
CA ILE A 6 -8.89 -6.83 18.21
C ILE A 6 -9.24 -5.35 18.09
N SER A 7 -10.44 -4.92 18.48
CA SER A 7 -10.82 -3.51 18.40
C SER A 7 -10.01 -2.67 19.37
N ASP A 8 -9.70 -3.20 20.56
CA ASP A 8 -8.91 -2.49 21.57
C ASP A 8 -7.45 -2.28 21.11
N ILE A 9 -6.89 -3.25 20.37
CA ILE A 9 -5.56 -3.12 19.74
C ILE A 9 -5.59 -2.08 18.61
N HIS A 10 -6.60 -2.15 17.73
CA HIS A 10 -6.73 -1.20 16.63
C HIS A 10 -6.90 0.22 17.15
N ASP A 11 -7.72 0.42 18.18
CA ASP A 11 -7.87 1.72 18.83
C ASP A 11 -6.54 2.15 19.48
N ALA A 12 -5.85 1.30 20.22
CA ALA A 12 -4.55 1.66 20.80
C ALA A 12 -3.50 2.13 19.76
N ILE A 13 -3.49 1.55 18.56
CA ILE A 13 -2.52 1.89 17.50
C ILE A 13 -2.95 3.16 16.73
N PHE A 14 -4.24 3.30 16.40
CA PHE A 14 -4.72 4.32 15.47
C PHE A 14 -5.54 5.44 16.12
N HIS A 15 -5.81 5.39 17.44
CA HIS A 15 -6.60 6.40 18.15
C HIS A 15 -5.99 7.80 18.02
N SER A 16 -4.67 7.94 18.11
CA SER A 16 -3.99 9.22 17.94
C SER A 16 -4.18 9.79 16.53
N LEU A 17 -4.02 8.95 15.51
CA LEU A 17 -4.24 9.30 14.10
C LEU A 17 -5.70 9.71 13.85
N ARG A 18 -6.63 8.93 14.40
CA ARG A 18 -8.07 9.19 14.29
C ARG A 18 -8.45 10.51 14.95
N SER A 19 -8.05 10.71 16.20
CA SER A 19 -8.35 11.93 16.95
C SER A 19 -7.81 13.17 16.24
N TRP A 20 -6.59 13.09 15.69
CA TRP A 20 -6.02 14.18 14.89
C TRP A 20 -6.78 14.41 13.58
N ALA A 21 -7.15 13.35 12.86
CA ALA A 21 -7.86 13.45 11.59
C ALA A 21 -9.27 14.04 11.76
N GLU A 22 -9.98 13.65 12.80
CA GLU A 22 -11.34 14.10 13.11
C GLU A 22 -11.35 15.53 13.70
N GLN A 23 -10.22 16.06 14.15
CA GLN A 23 -10.12 17.41 14.71
C GLN A 23 -10.49 18.52 13.71
N SER A 24 -10.26 18.31 12.41
CA SER A 24 -10.69 19.26 11.38
C SER A 24 -10.84 18.60 10.00
N PRO A 25 -11.72 19.13 9.13
CA PRO A 25 -11.80 18.70 7.73
C PRO A 25 -10.46 18.85 6.98
N GLY A 26 -9.63 19.82 7.38
CA GLY A 26 -8.30 20.02 6.82
C GLY A 26 -7.37 18.83 7.06
N ASN A 27 -7.32 18.33 8.30
CA ASN A 27 -6.50 17.17 8.67
C ASN A 27 -6.95 15.90 7.93
N TRP A 28 -8.27 15.70 7.84
CA TRP A 28 -8.85 14.63 7.04
C TRP A 28 -8.41 14.69 5.57
N ASN A 29 -8.49 15.88 4.96
CA ASN A 29 -8.07 16.08 3.57
C ASN A 29 -6.57 15.89 3.36
N ILE A 30 -5.73 16.16 4.37
CA ILE A 30 -4.28 15.88 4.31
C ILE A 30 -4.05 14.36 4.19
N LEU A 31 -4.80 13.53 4.93
CA LEU A 31 -4.69 12.07 4.82
C LEU A 31 -5.13 11.57 3.44
N ILE A 32 -6.23 12.09 2.92
CA ILE A 32 -6.68 11.74 1.58
C ILE A 32 -5.65 12.16 0.53
N GLY A 33 -5.19 13.42 0.57
CA GLY A 33 -4.23 13.96 -0.39
C GLY A 33 -2.91 13.22 -0.38
N SER A 34 -2.34 12.97 0.81
CA SER A 34 -1.11 12.19 0.95
C SER A 34 -1.29 10.73 0.49
N GLY A 35 -2.44 10.12 0.78
CA GLY A 35 -2.78 8.78 0.27
C GLY A 35 -2.84 8.74 -1.26
N PHE A 36 -3.43 9.74 -1.92
CA PHE A 36 -3.46 9.82 -3.39
C PHE A 36 -2.08 10.05 -3.99
N VAL A 37 -1.26 10.92 -3.39
CA VAL A 37 0.13 11.10 -3.82
C VAL A 37 0.88 9.77 -3.74
N LEU A 38 0.72 9.03 -2.65
CA LEU A 38 1.34 7.72 -2.47
C LEU A 38 0.86 6.70 -3.51
N LEU A 39 -0.44 6.67 -3.79
CA LEU A 39 -1.04 5.81 -4.81
C LEU A 39 -0.46 6.11 -6.19
N LEU A 40 -0.40 7.39 -6.56
CA LEU A 40 0.10 7.83 -7.86
C LEU A 40 1.59 7.50 -7.99
N VAL A 41 2.40 7.78 -6.97
CA VAL A 41 3.83 7.43 -6.98
C VAL A 41 4.02 5.91 -7.13
N GLY A 42 3.33 5.11 -6.31
CA GLY A 42 3.43 3.64 -6.38
C GLY A 42 2.93 3.07 -7.72
N GLY A 43 1.83 3.61 -8.24
CA GLY A 43 1.25 3.21 -9.52
C GLY A 43 2.15 3.55 -10.70
N ILE A 44 2.65 4.79 -10.76
CA ILE A 44 3.61 5.23 -11.79
C ILE A 44 4.88 4.39 -11.73
N LEU A 45 5.43 4.16 -10.53
CA LEU A 45 6.63 3.35 -10.34
C LEU A 45 6.44 1.94 -10.89
N THR A 46 5.35 1.28 -10.49
CA THR A 46 5.00 -0.06 -10.95
C THR A 46 4.82 -0.09 -12.47
N TYR A 47 4.04 0.84 -13.02
CA TYR A 47 3.78 0.90 -14.46
C TYR A 47 5.05 1.12 -15.29
N VAL A 48 5.89 2.07 -14.88
CA VAL A 48 7.16 2.38 -15.57
C VAL A 48 8.08 1.16 -15.58
N PHE A 49 8.27 0.49 -14.45
CA PHE A 49 9.17 -0.67 -14.40
C PHE A 49 8.61 -1.91 -15.08
N GLN A 50 7.29 -2.15 -15.00
CA GLN A 50 6.65 -3.20 -15.80
C GLN A 50 6.88 -2.96 -17.30
N LYS A 51 6.70 -1.73 -17.77
CA LYS A 51 6.93 -1.38 -19.18
C LYS A 51 8.41 -1.49 -19.57
N LYS A 52 9.33 -1.08 -18.69
CA LYS A 52 10.77 -1.17 -18.93
C LYS A 52 11.31 -2.60 -18.99
N MET A 53 10.62 -3.57 -18.39
CA MET A 53 11.03 -4.98 -18.44
C MET A 53 10.82 -5.63 -19.81
N GLY A 54 9.98 -5.05 -20.68
CA GLY A 54 9.82 -5.48 -22.07
C GLY A 54 8.70 -6.49 -22.30
N LYS A 55 8.78 -7.24 -23.40
CA LYS A 55 7.74 -8.22 -23.81
C LYS A 55 7.68 -9.38 -22.82
N ALA A 56 6.49 -9.96 -22.68
CA ALA A 56 6.30 -11.15 -21.87
C ALA A 56 7.10 -12.32 -22.45
N ASP A 57 8.12 -12.75 -21.71
CA ASP A 57 8.82 -14.01 -21.85
C ASP A 57 8.74 -14.78 -20.53
N GLU A 58 9.28 -16.00 -20.46
CA GLU A 58 9.22 -16.85 -19.27
C GLU A 58 9.80 -16.15 -18.02
N ARG A 59 10.90 -15.41 -18.19
CA ARG A 59 11.56 -14.66 -17.12
C ARG A 59 10.71 -13.48 -16.63
N THR A 60 10.22 -12.66 -17.54
CA THR A 60 9.42 -11.46 -17.27
C THR A 60 8.09 -11.83 -16.63
N MET A 61 7.52 -12.97 -17.05
CA MET A 61 6.32 -13.53 -16.42
C MET A 61 6.59 -13.92 -14.96
N GLN A 62 7.70 -14.59 -14.65
CA GLN A 62 8.03 -14.91 -13.25
C GLN A 62 8.26 -13.65 -12.40
N ILE A 63 8.86 -12.60 -12.95
CA ILE A 63 9.05 -11.34 -12.20
C ILE A 63 7.69 -10.67 -11.96
N SER A 64 6.81 -10.63 -12.96
CA SER A 64 5.45 -10.10 -12.83
C SER A 64 4.64 -10.85 -11.77
N LEU A 65 4.70 -12.19 -11.78
CA LEU A 65 4.05 -13.03 -10.78
C LEU A 65 4.57 -12.77 -9.37
N LYS A 66 5.89 -12.63 -9.18
CA LYS A 66 6.47 -12.27 -7.87
C LYS A 66 6.03 -10.88 -7.43
N SER A 67 5.95 -9.93 -8.36
CA SER A 67 5.45 -8.58 -8.10
C SER A 67 3.99 -8.61 -7.62
N ALA A 68 3.13 -9.36 -8.31
CA ALA A 68 1.73 -9.55 -7.95
C ALA A 68 1.58 -10.28 -6.61
N LEU A 69 2.44 -11.26 -6.33
CA LEU A 69 2.48 -11.96 -5.04
C LEU A 69 2.83 -11.00 -3.90
N ILE A 70 3.80 -10.10 -4.10
CA ILE A 70 4.13 -9.05 -3.12
C ILE A 70 2.94 -8.12 -2.89
N MET A 71 2.24 -7.68 -3.94
CA MET A 71 1.01 -6.90 -3.78
C MET A 71 -0.01 -7.64 -2.92
N LEU A 72 -0.25 -8.92 -3.21
CA LEU A 72 -1.21 -9.74 -2.48
C LEU A 72 -0.85 -9.86 -1.00
N TRP A 73 0.41 -10.15 -0.68
CA TRP A 73 0.88 -10.21 0.72
C TRP A 73 0.66 -8.89 1.45
N VAL A 74 0.98 -7.76 0.82
CA VAL A 74 0.80 -6.44 1.42
C VAL A 74 -0.68 -6.13 1.64
N VAL A 75 -1.56 -6.47 0.70
CA VAL A 75 -3.02 -6.31 0.85
C VAL A 75 -3.53 -7.13 2.04
N ILE A 76 -3.13 -8.39 2.16
CA ILE A 76 -3.53 -9.27 3.28
C ILE A 76 -3.04 -8.71 4.62
N LEU A 77 -1.77 -8.28 4.70
CA LEU A 77 -1.22 -7.68 5.91
C LEU A 77 -1.98 -6.41 6.31
N CYS A 78 -2.28 -5.53 5.35
CA CYS A 78 -3.06 -4.33 5.61
C CYS A 78 -4.49 -4.65 6.05
N ASP A 79 -5.14 -5.68 5.49
CA ASP A 79 -6.49 -6.10 5.89
C ASP A 79 -6.56 -6.66 7.32
N MET A 80 -5.43 -7.17 7.85
CA MET A 80 -5.31 -7.61 9.24
C MET A 80 -5.00 -6.45 10.20
N ILE A 81 -4.19 -5.49 9.76
CA ILE A 81 -3.70 -4.39 10.61
C ILE A 81 -4.69 -3.22 10.64
N PHE A 82 -5.30 -2.85 9.51
CA PHE A 82 -6.12 -1.64 9.43
C PHE A 82 -7.53 -1.84 10.00
N PRO A 83 -8.04 -0.84 10.75
CA PRO A 83 -9.37 -0.89 11.32
C PRO A 83 -10.44 -0.76 10.22
N LYS A 84 -11.57 -1.45 10.44
CA LYS A 84 -12.71 -1.44 9.49
C LYS A 84 -13.87 -0.59 9.95
N GLU A 85 -13.87 -0.18 11.21
CA GLU A 85 -14.99 0.48 11.87
C GLU A 85 -14.97 2.00 11.66
N TYR A 86 -13.79 2.60 11.47
CA TYR A 86 -13.61 4.04 11.26
C TYR A 86 -12.56 4.32 10.19
N MET A 87 -12.66 5.49 9.55
CA MET A 87 -11.72 5.95 8.50
C MET A 87 -11.46 4.92 7.38
N TRP A 88 -12.40 3.99 7.17
CA TRP A 88 -12.24 2.83 6.30
C TRP A 88 -11.81 3.20 4.87
N GLN A 89 -12.36 4.30 4.33
CA GLN A 89 -12.02 4.79 2.98
C GLN A 89 -10.55 5.25 2.90
N ILE A 90 -10.03 5.90 3.94
CA ILE A 90 -8.64 6.34 4.03
C ILE A 90 -7.74 5.11 4.12
N PHE A 91 -8.06 4.14 4.98
CA PHE A 91 -7.26 2.92 5.12
C PHE A 91 -7.28 2.06 3.86
N ILE A 92 -8.40 2.02 3.12
CA ILE A 92 -8.44 1.40 1.79
C ILE A 92 -7.46 2.08 0.83
N LEU A 93 -7.44 3.42 0.79
CA LEU A 93 -6.54 4.17 -0.07
C LEU A 93 -5.07 3.85 0.27
N PHE A 94 -4.70 3.90 1.56
CA PHE A 94 -3.35 3.56 1.99
C PHE A 94 -2.99 2.09 1.73
N LYS A 95 -3.93 1.16 1.92
CA LYS A 95 -3.72 -0.28 1.64
C LYS A 95 -3.26 -0.52 0.22
N TYR A 96 -3.99 0.01 -0.76
CA TYR A 96 -3.62 -0.19 -2.16
C TYR A 96 -2.40 0.64 -2.54
N SER A 97 -2.23 1.83 -1.97
CA SER A 97 -1.03 2.65 -2.19
C SER A 97 0.25 1.92 -1.75
N LEU A 98 0.23 1.31 -0.57
CA LEU A 98 1.36 0.51 -0.05
C LEU A 98 1.61 -0.74 -0.89
N ALA A 99 0.55 -1.41 -1.35
CA ALA A 99 0.69 -2.57 -2.23
C ALA A 99 1.37 -2.21 -3.56
N PHE A 100 0.93 -1.12 -4.21
CA PHE A 100 1.57 -0.60 -5.41
C PHE A 100 3.01 -0.16 -5.16
N LEU A 101 3.28 0.53 -4.04
CA LEU A 101 4.61 0.98 -3.72
C LEU A 101 5.59 -0.19 -3.48
N ALA A 102 5.19 -1.18 -2.68
CA ALA A 102 6.01 -2.36 -2.40
C ALA A 102 6.35 -3.14 -3.67
N SER A 103 5.35 -3.34 -4.54
CA SER A 103 5.54 -3.96 -5.85
C SER A 103 6.45 -3.12 -6.75
N GLY A 104 6.24 -1.81 -6.83
CA GLY A 104 7.07 -0.91 -7.61
C GLY A 104 8.53 -0.89 -7.15
N ILE A 105 8.78 -0.91 -5.84
CA ILE A 105 10.13 -1.01 -5.26
C ILE A 105 10.78 -2.34 -5.66
N TYR A 106 10.06 -3.45 -5.54
CA TYR A 106 10.56 -4.75 -5.96
C TYR A 106 10.97 -4.75 -7.43
N LEU A 107 10.13 -4.22 -8.32
CA LEU A 107 10.42 -4.11 -9.74
C LEU A 107 11.61 -3.20 -10.02
N ALA A 108 11.73 -2.06 -9.32
CA ALA A 108 12.85 -1.14 -9.45
C ALA A 108 14.18 -1.81 -9.06
N VAL A 109 14.20 -2.52 -7.94
CA VAL A 109 15.36 -3.28 -7.45
C VAL A 109 15.74 -4.37 -8.45
N ARG A 110 14.75 -5.11 -8.96
CA ARG A 110 14.98 -6.18 -9.94
C ARG A 110 15.52 -5.63 -11.25
N TYR A 111 14.94 -4.55 -11.76
CA TYR A 111 15.41 -3.88 -12.97
C TYR A 111 16.86 -3.39 -12.81
N LYS A 112 17.20 -2.77 -11.68
CA LYS A 112 18.58 -2.35 -11.42
C LYS A 112 19.55 -3.54 -11.45
N LYS A 113 19.18 -4.65 -10.80
CA LYS A 113 20.00 -5.86 -10.74
C LYS A 113 20.21 -6.53 -12.10
N ASP A 114 19.21 -6.48 -12.97
CA ASP A 114 19.25 -7.17 -14.26
C ASP A 114 19.94 -6.33 -15.38
N PHE A 115 20.03 -5.00 -15.25
CA PHE A 115 20.52 -4.10 -16.31
C PHE A 115 21.74 -3.25 -15.96
N PHE A 116 22.10 -3.09 -14.68
CA PHE A 116 23.20 -2.24 -14.24
C PHE A 116 24.28 -3.00 -13.45
N ASN A 117 24.26 -4.33 -13.51
CA ASN A 117 25.17 -5.22 -12.80
C ASN A 117 25.59 -6.37 -13.72
#